data_AF-A0A133VEB0-F1
#
_entry.id   AF-A0A133VEB0-F1
#
_cell.length_a   1.000
_cell.length_b   1.000
_cell.length_c   1.000
_cell.angle_alpha   90.00
_cell.angle_beta   90.00
_cell.angle_gamma   90.00
#
_symmetry.space_group_name_H-M   'P 1'
#
loop_
_entity.id
_entity.type
_entity.pdbx_description
1 polymer ?
#
loop_
_entity_poly.entity_id
_entity_poly.type
_entity_poly.pdbx_seq_one_letter_code
_entity_poly.pdbx_strand_id
1 'polypeptide(L)' 'MGNIKVILPDDLEEEFREEIYKSKGMKKGNIKKAIQEAIVLWIEAEKEKRSQAAKKAWETRKNVK' A
#
# COMPACT_ATOMS: atom_id res chain seq x y z
N MET A 1 -11.34 -9.34 -14.74
CA MET A 1 -10.59 -8.26 -14.05
C MET A 1 -11.60 -7.32 -13.43
N GLY A 2 -11.47 -7.01 -12.14
CA GLY A 2 -12.28 -5.96 -11.51
C GLY A 2 -11.83 -4.57 -11.95
N ASN A 3 -12.73 -3.60 -11.93
CA ASN A 3 -12.44 -2.20 -12.19
C ASN A 3 -12.69 -1.40 -10.90
N ILE A 4 -11.77 -0.50 -10.55
CA ILE A 4 -11.88 0.39 -9.41
C ILE A 4 -11.75 1.82 -9.96
N LYS A 5 -12.79 2.63 -9.78
CA LYS A 5 -12.76 4.07 -10.09
C LYS A 5 -12.49 4.83 -8.80
N VAL A 6 -11.39 5.55 -8.75
CA VAL A 6 -11.00 6.42 -7.62
C VAL A 6 -10.71 7.80 -8.17
N ILE A 7 -11.12 8.82 -7.42
CA ILE A 7 -10.75 10.22 -7.65
C ILE A 7 -9.78 10.55 -6.52
N LEU A 8 -8.57 10.95 -6.89
CA LEU A 8 -7.56 11.42 -5.94
C LEU A 8 -7.54 12.95 -5.94
N PRO A 9 -7.16 13.58 -4.82
CA PRO A 9 -6.72 14.97 -4.82
C PRO A 9 -5.61 15.19 -5.86
N ASP A 10 -5.61 16.35 -6.52
CA ASP A 10 -4.71 16.64 -7.64
C ASP A 10 -3.23 16.59 -7.23
N ASP A 11 -2.92 17.13 -6.04
CA ASP A 11 -1.56 17.14 -5.47
C ASP A 11 -1.02 15.73 -5.25
N LEU A 12 -1.84 14.83 -4.69
CA LEU A 12 -1.47 13.44 -4.47
C LEU A 12 -1.30 12.67 -5.79
N GLU A 13 -2.13 12.96 -6.78
CA GLU A 13 -2.06 12.32 -8.10
C GLU A 13 -0.79 12.73 -8.84
N GLU A 14 -0.47 14.02 -8.79
CA GLU A 14 0.72 14.61 -9.39
C GLU A 14 2.00 14.03 -8.76
N GLU A 15 2.10 14.05 -7.42
CA GLU A 15 3.24 13.49 -6.70
C GLU A 15 3.45 12.00 -7.03
N PHE A 16 2.36 11.22 -7.05
CA PHE A 16 2.43 9.81 -7.40
C PHE A 16 2.93 9.59 -8.83
N ARG A 17 2.46 10.39 -9.80
CA ARG A 17 2.93 10.30 -11.19
C ARG A 17 4.38 10.69 -11.33
N GLU A 18 4.81 11.76 -10.68
CA GLU A 18 6.20 12.20 -10.72
C GLU A 18 7.13 11.09 -10.26
N GLU A 19 6.82 10.45 -9.13
CA GLU A 19 7.67 9.41 -8.57
C GLU A 19 7.72 8.17 -9.48
N ILE A 20 6.61 7.83 -10.12
CA ILE A 20 6.57 6.76 -11.14
C ILE A 20 7.42 7.12 -12.35
N TYR A 21 7.40 8.38 -12.78
CA TYR A 21 8.20 8.83 -13.91
C TYR A 21 9.69 8.86 -13.58
N LYS A 22 10.07 9.29 -12.37
CA LYS A 22 11.46 9.28 -11.89
C LYS A 22 11.99 7.84 -11.76
N SER A 23 11.20 6.92 -11.21
CA SER A 23 11.63 5.55 -10.93
C SER A 23 11.55 4.61 -12.14
N LYS A 24 10.47 4.67 -12.93
CA LYS A 24 10.15 3.69 -14.00
C LYS A 24 10.14 4.29 -15.40
N GLY A 25 10.22 5.62 -15.53
CA GLY A 25 10.14 6.35 -16.79
C GLY A 25 8.72 6.61 -17.30
N MET A 26 8.62 7.42 -18.35
CA MET A 26 7.36 7.94 -18.92
C MET A 26 6.66 6.96 -19.88
N LYS A 27 6.32 5.75 -19.40
CA LYS A 27 5.54 4.77 -20.19
C LYS A 27 4.14 4.62 -19.62
N LYS A 28 3.11 4.71 -20.48
CA LYS A 28 1.67 4.59 -20.11
C LYS A 28 1.33 3.35 -19.28
N GLY A 29 2.08 2.26 -19.42
CA GLY A 29 1.91 1.03 -18.64
C GLY A 29 2.44 1.08 -17.20
N ASN A 30 3.33 2.03 -16.88
CA ASN A 30 4.00 2.07 -15.58
C ASN A 30 3.06 2.53 -14.46
N ILE A 31 2.12 3.44 -14.75
CA ILE A 31 1.12 3.90 -13.78
C ILE A 31 0.23 2.73 -13.33
N LYS A 32 -0.28 1.94 -14.29
CA LYS A 32 -1.07 0.75 -13.98
C LYS A 32 -0.30 -0.22 -13.08
N LYS A 33 0.98 -0.47 -13.39
CA LYS A 33 1.84 -1.35 -12.60
C LYS A 33 2.08 -0.79 -11.19
N ALA A 34 2.34 0.51 -11.07
CA ALA A 34 2.58 1.17 -9.79
C ALA A 34 1.34 1.12 -8.89
N ILE A 35 0.14 1.34 -9.45
CA ILE A 35 -1.11 1.19 -8.70
C ILE A 35 -1.28 -0.25 -8.19
N GLN A 36 -1.01 -1.25 -9.03
CA GLN A 36 -1.09 -2.65 -8.63
C GLN A 36 -0.11 -2.98 -7.50
N GLU A 37 1.12 -2.49 -7.60
CA GLU A 37 2.15 -2.65 -6.58
C GLU A 37 1.77 -1.96 -5.27
N ALA A 38 1.30 -0.72 -5.32
CA ALA A 38 0.84 0.03 -4.15
C ALA A 38 -0.29 -0.71 -3.42
N ILE A 39 -1.25 -1.29 -4.16
CA ILE A 39 -2.35 -2.07 -3.58
C ILE A 39 -1.81 -3.33 -2.87
N VAL A 40 -0.87 -4.05 -3.48
CA VAL A 40 -0.25 -5.23 -2.87
C VAL A 40 0.46 -4.87 -1.58
N LEU A 41 1.32 -3.84 -1.62
CA LEU A 41 2.09 -3.37 -0.47
C LEU A 41 1.18 -2.92 0.67
N TRP A 42 0.09 -2.20 0.36
CA TRP A 42 -0.89 -1.80 1.36
C TRP A 42 -1.55 -3.01 2.04
N ILE A 43 -1.95 -4.03 1.26
CA ILE A 43 -2.59 -5.24 1.80
C ILE A 43 -1.64 -5.99 2.73
N GLU A 44 -0.36 -6.10 2.36
CA GLU A 44 0.67 -6.74 3.16
C GLU A 44 0.90 -6.00 4.48
N ALA A 45 1.04 -4.67 4.43
CA ALA A 45 1.19 -3.83 5.61
C ALA A 45 0.01 -4.01 6.59
N GLU A 46 -1.23 -4.07 6.10
CA GLU A 46 -2.40 -4.29 6.95
C GLU A 46 -2.48 -5.71 7.54
N LYS A 47 -2.00 -6.72 6.81
CA LYS A 47 -1.88 -8.09 7.36
C LYS A 47 -0.82 -8.12 8.47
N GLU A 48 0.31 -7.46 8.25
CA GLU A 48 1.38 -7.39 9.24
C GLU A 48 0.93 -6.68 10.51
N LYS A 49 0.31 -5.50 10.41
CA LYS A 49 -0.23 -4.77 11.58
C LYS A 49 -1.14 -5.65 12.45
N ARG A 50 -2.04 -6.41 11.82
CA ARG A 50 -2.94 -7.35 12.52
C ARG A 50 -2.18 -8.48 13.21
N SER A 51 -1.18 -9.05 12.54
CA SER A 51 -0.31 -10.10 13.12
C SER A 51 0.46 -9.58 14.33
N GLN A 52 1.05 -8.39 14.23
CA GLN A 52 1.80 -7.78 15.32
C GLN A 52 0.89 -7.43 16.51
N ALA A 53 -0.32 -6.93 16.27
CA ALA A 53 -1.29 -6.70 17.33
C ALA A 53 -1.67 -8.00 18.07
N ALA A 54 -1.87 -9.10 17.33
CA ALA A 54 -2.15 -10.41 17.92
C ALA A 54 -0.97 -10.94 18.76
N LYS A 55 0.27 -10.79 18.27
CA LYS A 55 1.50 -11.15 19.02
C LYS A 55 1.61 -10.36 20.33
N LYS A 56 1.47 -9.04 20.26
CA LYS A 56 1.53 -8.16 21.45
C LYS A 56 0.46 -8.56 22.48
N ALA A 57 -0.78 -8.78 22.04
CA ALA A 57 -1.86 -9.19 22.93
C ALA A 57 -1.60 -10.55 23.61
N TRP A 58 -0.98 -11.49 22.90
CA TRP A 58 -0.56 -12.78 23.45
C TRP A 58 0.58 -12.63 24.47
N GLU A 59 1.60 -11.82 24.18
CA GLU A 59 2.72 -11.54 25.09
C GLU A 59 2.26 -10.87 26.38
N THR A 60 1.37 -9.87 26.29
CA THR A 60 0.78 -9.22 27.48
C THR A 60 0.06 -10.24 28.37
N ARG A 61 -0.71 -11.16 27.81
CA ARG A 61 -1.41 -12.20 28.59
C ARG A 61 -0.46 -13.19 29.26
N LYS A 62 0.69 -13.47 28.63
CA LYS A 62 1.71 -14.38 29.17
C LYS A 62 2.45 -13.76 30.36
N ASN A 63 2.73 -12.46 30.32
CA ASN A 63 3.50 -11.76 31.36
C ASN A 63 2.67 -11.37 32.60
N VAL A 64 1.35 -11.44 32.52
CA VAL A 64 0.43 -11.19 33.65
C VAL A 64 0.17 -12.47 34.46
N LYS A 65 0.70 -13.61 34.03
CA LYS A 65 0.53 -14.93 34.66
C LYS A 65 1.84 -15.43 35.24
#